data_AF-A0AB34L3B8-F1
#
_entry.id   AF-A0AB34L3B8-F1
#
_cell.length_a   1.000
_cell.length_b   1.000
_cell.length_c   1.000
_cell.angle_alpha   90.00
_cell.angle_beta   90.00
_cell.angle_gamma   90.00
#
_symmetry.space_group_name_H-M   'P 1'
#
loop_
_entity.id
_entity.type
_entity.pdbx_description
1 polymer ?
#
loop_
_entity_poly.entity_id
_entity_poly.type
_entity_poly.pdbx_seq_one_letter_code
_entity_poly.pdbx_strand_id
1 'polypeptide(L)'
;MSTASRNFFANLPPPAECLAILVGTAEITIFGLAGFADPPSFASGFGLPIAPPPSSDAKLEANTASSSSSSTTPAEESTAQKTQRGLVLALAARNLEKGLTLLAFACYWRDRKALGTCVFAGLVTTAADFLVVKWYGVQDAAFGHVIGIANCGLIGGALLYWGREGQWFS
;
A
#
# COMPACT_ATOMS: atom_id res chain seq x y z
N MET A 1 -9.75 -46.10 8.11
CA MET A 1 -10.46 -45.40 7.01
C MET A 1 -10.27 -43.90 7.22
N SER A 2 -9.47 -43.23 6.38
CA SER A 2 -9.36 -41.75 6.39
C SER A 2 -8.83 -41.28 5.04
N THR A 3 -9.75 -40.90 4.14
CA THR A 3 -9.45 -40.28 2.83
C THR A 3 -10.56 -39.30 2.45
N ALA A 4 -10.88 -38.35 3.33
CA ALA A 4 -11.84 -37.27 3.03
C ALA A 4 -11.18 -35.89 2.83
N SER A 5 -9.89 -35.73 3.20
CA SER A 5 -9.24 -34.40 3.21
C SER A 5 -8.55 -34.00 1.89
N ARG A 6 -8.60 -34.82 0.83
CA ARG A 6 -7.85 -34.57 -0.42
C ARG A 6 -8.59 -33.74 -1.49
N ASN A 7 -9.86 -33.38 -1.29
CA ASN A 7 -10.66 -32.76 -2.36
C ASN A 7 -10.96 -31.25 -2.20
N PHE A 8 -10.69 -30.63 -1.05
CA PHE A 8 -10.94 -29.19 -0.88
C PHE A 8 -9.99 -28.30 -1.69
N PHE A 9 -8.74 -28.72 -1.87
CA PHE A 9 -7.73 -27.96 -2.60
C PHE A 9 -7.72 -28.23 -4.11
N ALA A 10 -8.57 -29.13 -4.62
CA ALA A 10 -8.58 -29.49 -6.03
C ALA A 10 -9.16 -28.40 -6.94
N ASN A 11 -10.06 -27.55 -6.40
CA ASN A 11 -10.70 -26.44 -7.14
C ASN A 11 -10.16 -25.07 -6.73
N LEU A 12 -9.23 -25.01 -5.77
CA LEU A 12 -8.64 -23.75 -5.34
C LEU A 12 -7.46 -23.42 -6.26
N PRO A 13 -7.32 -22.14 -6.68
CA PRO A 13 -6.13 -21.73 -7.38
C PRO A 13 -4.91 -22.02 -6.49
N PRO A 14 -3.78 -22.47 -7.06
CA PRO A 14 -2.61 -22.79 -6.27
C PRO A 14 -2.23 -21.67 -5.30
N PRO A 15 -1.64 -21.99 -4.13
CA PRO A 15 -1.47 -21.04 -3.02
C PRO A 15 -0.84 -19.69 -3.42
N ALA A 16 0.06 -19.72 -4.40
CA ALA A 16 0.67 -18.56 -5.04
C ALA A 16 -0.33 -17.56 -5.65
N GLU A 17 -1.36 -18.05 -6.35
CA GLU A 17 -2.40 -17.24 -7.00
C GLU A 17 -3.36 -16.67 -5.94
N CYS A 18 -3.76 -17.46 -4.94
CA CYS A 18 -4.53 -16.96 -3.79
C CYS A 18 -3.81 -15.81 -3.08
N LEU A 19 -2.51 -15.97 -2.83
CA LEU A 19 -1.71 -14.96 -2.17
C LEU A 19 -1.60 -13.70 -3.05
N ALA A 20 -1.35 -13.86 -4.35
CA ALA A 20 -1.30 -12.71 -5.27
C ALA A 20 -2.64 -11.98 -5.40
N ILE A 21 -3.76 -12.71 -5.35
CA ILE A 21 -5.10 -12.11 -5.30
C ILE A 21 -5.28 -11.31 -4.01
N LEU A 22 -4.90 -11.88 -2.86
CA LEU A 22 -4.97 -11.18 -1.57
C LEU A 22 -4.09 -9.93 -1.54
N VAL A 23 -2.84 -10.03 -2.01
CA VAL A 23 -1.92 -8.89 -2.05
C VAL A 23 -2.40 -7.84 -3.07
N GLY A 24 -2.81 -8.26 -4.27
CA GLY A 24 -3.31 -7.35 -5.29
C GLY A 24 -4.60 -6.62 -4.87
N THR A 25 -5.51 -7.32 -4.18
CA THR A 25 -6.71 -6.68 -3.61
C THR A 25 -6.38 -5.75 -2.46
N ALA A 26 -5.44 -6.09 -1.57
CA ALA A 26 -4.97 -5.19 -0.52
C ALA A 26 -4.31 -3.92 -1.09
N GLU A 27 -3.49 -4.07 -2.13
CA GLU A 27 -2.85 -2.95 -2.85
C GLU A 27 -3.87 -2.00 -3.48
N ILE A 28 -4.92 -2.55 -4.11
CA ILE A 28 -6.00 -1.73 -4.66
C ILE A 28 -6.80 -1.03 -3.55
N THR A 29 -7.20 -1.76 -2.52
CA THR A 29 -8.17 -1.26 -1.53
C THR A 29 -7.51 -0.43 -0.43
N ILE A 30 -6.63 -1.05 0.34
CA ILE A 30 -5.98 -0.44 1.52
C ILE A 30 -4.94 0.58 1.06
N PHE A 31 -4.12 0.24 0.07
CA PHE A 31 -2.99 1.08 -0.31
C PHE A 31 -3.28 2.07 -1.45
N GLY A 32 -4.31 1.81 -2.24
CA GLY A 32 -4.79 2.68 -3.32
C GLY A 32 -6.01 3.50 -2.91
N LEU A 33 -7.19 2.86 -2.88
CA LEU A 33 -8.47 3.55 -2.67
C LEU A 33 -8.57 4.27 -1.32
N ALA A 34 -8.03 3.70 -0.23
CA ALA A 34 -8.04 4.38 1.06
C ALA A 34 -7.20 5.67 1.03
N GLY A 35 -6.10 5.71 0.27
CA GLY A 35 -5.30 6.91 0.07
C GLY A 35 -6.02 8.01 -0.71
N PHE A 36 -6.94 7.65 -1.61
CA PHE A 36 -7.84 8.61 -2.26
C PHE A 36 -8.96 9.10 -1.34
N ALA A 37 -9.48 8.22 -0.47
CA ALA A 37 -10.56 8.54 0.45
C ALA A 37 -10.12 9.51 1.55
N ASP A 38 -8.95 9.25 2.16
CA ASP A 38 -8.41 10.06 3.26
C ASP A 38 -6.88 10.18 3.20
N PRO A 39 -6.36 11.11 2.37
CA PRO A 39 -4.91 11.29 2.18
C PRO A 39 -4.14 11.61 3.48
N PRO A 40 -4.61 12.48 4.40
CA PRO A 40 -3.91 12.75 5.66
C PRO A 40 -3.73 11.53 6.56
N SER A 41 -4.78 10.72 6.76
CA SER A 41 -4.68 9.50 7.57
C SER A 41 -3.80 8.46 6.90
N PHE A 42 -3.88 8.34 5.57
CA PHE A 42 -3.03 7.46 4.78
C PHE A 42 -1.55 7.84 4.90
N ALA A 43 -1.21 9.12 4.75
CA ALA A 43 0.15 9.61 4.88
C ALA A 43 0.71 9.39 6.30
N SER A 44 -0.14 9.57 7.32
CA SER A 44 0.20 9.27 8.71
C SER A 44 0.48 7.78 8.93
N GLY A 45 -0.34 6.89 8.34
CA GLY A 45 -0.11 5.44 8.35
C GLY A 45 1.17 5.03 7.63
N PHE A 46 1.59 5.77 6.61
CA PHE A 46 2.88 5.61 5.94
C PHE A 46 4.08 6.10 6.76
N GLY A 47 3.86 6.87 7.83
CA GLY A 47 4.90 7.50 8.64
C GLY A 47 5.32 8.89 8.18
N LEU A 48 4.58 9.51 7.26
CA LEU A 48 4.84 10.84 6.71
C LEU A 48 3.61 11.74 6.89
N PRO A 49 3.30 12.18 8.12
CA PRO A 49 2.10 12.97 8.38
C PRO A 49 2.14 14.29 7.60
N ILE A 50 1.09 14.54 6.83
CA ILE A 50 0.85 15.84 6.19
C ILE A 50 -0.06 16.68 7.09
N ALA A 51 0.13 18.00 7.08
CA ALA A 51 -0.72 18.88 7.87
C ALA A 51 -2.19 18.69 7.43
N PRO A 52 -3.14 18.49 8.37
CA PRO A 52 -4.54 18.35 8.02
C PRO A 52 -5.02 19.65 7.37
N PRO A 53 -5.98 19.57 6.43
CA PRO A 53 -6.66 20.76 5.95
C PRO A 53 -7.30 21.46 7.18
N PRO A 54 -7.29 22.79 7.25
CA PRO A 54 -7.95 23.51 8.33
C PRO A 54 -9.47 23.30 8.23
N SER A 55 -10.00 22.29 8.93
CA SER A 55 -11.44 22.06 9.05
C SER A 55 -11.85 21.75 10.49
N SER A 56 -12.69 22.66 11.00
CA SER A 56 -13.70 22.53 12.07
C SER A 56 -13.30 22.19 13.50
N ASP A 57 -12.30 21.34 13.75
CA ASP A 57 -12.01 20.86 15.12
C ASP A 57 -10.91 21.67 15.83
N ALA A 58 -10.18 22.51 15.10
CA ALA A 58 -9.23 23.48 15.65
C ALA A 58 -9.91 24.72 16.30
N LYS A 59 -11.22 24.68 16.54
CA LYS A 59 -11.95 25.76 17.23
C LYS A 59 -12.02 25.61 18.75
N LEU A 60 -11.63 24.47 19.34
CA LEU A 60 -11.82 24.27 20.78
C LEU A 60 -10.60 24.55 21.68
N GLU A 61 -9.37 24.62 21.16
CA GLU A 61 -8.17 24.88 21.98
C GLU A 61 -7.42 26.19 21.64
N ALA A 62 -8.10 27.16 21.04
CA ALA A 62 -7.54 28.49 20.75
C ALA A 62 -8.31 29.63 21.45
N ASN A 63 -9.10 29.34 22.49
CA ASN A 63 -9.91 30.33 23.21
C ASN A 63 -9.24 30.91 24.47
N THR A 64 -7.91 31.04 24.52
CA THR A 64 -7.25 31.85 25.54
C THR A 64 -5.96 32.50 25.03
N ALA A 65 -6.10 33.43 24.08
CA ALA A 65 -5.44 34.75 24.11
C ALA A 65 -5.58 35.46 22.76
N SER A 66 -6.23 36.63 22.80
CA SER A 66 -5.99 37.78 21.93
C SER A 66 -6.56 37.75 20.49
N SER A 67 -7.83 38.13 20.41
CA SER A 67 -8.35 39.24 19.59
C SER A 67 -7.51 39.74 18.39
N SER A 68 -7.90 39.38 17.16
CA SER A 68 -8.00 40.34 16.05
C SER A 68 -8.73 39.75 14.83
N SER A 69 -9.82 40.43 14.45
CA SER A 69 -10.43 40.55 13.11
C SER A 69 -10.88 39.31 12.34
N SER A 70 -12.19 39.21 12.24
CA SER A 70 -13.02 38.61 11.19
C SER A 70 -12.41 38.55 9.77
N SER A 71 -12.40 37.36 9.18
CA SER A 71 -12.95 37.13 7.84
C SER A 71 -13.23 35.62 7.64
N THR A 72 -14.48 35.30 7.40
CA THR A 72 -14.94 34.02 6.86
C THR A 72 -14.45 33.92 5.42
N THR A 73 -13.29 33.33 5.22
CA THR A 73 -12.84 32.75 3.95
C THR A 73 -12.51 31.29 4.20
N PRO A 74 -12.88 30.35 3.31
CA PRO A 74 -12.33 29.01 3.39
C PRO A 74 -10.82 29.18 3.30
N ALA A 75 -10.11 28.80 4.36
CA ALA A 75 -8.67 28.96 4.43
C ALA A 75 -8.07 28.33 3.17
N GLU A 76 -7.44 29.15 2.32
CA GLU A 76 -6.77 28.65 1.14
C GLU A 76 -5.69 27.68 1.61
N GLU A 77 -5.90 26.41 1.31
CA GLU A 77 -4.91 25.36 1.48
C GLU A 77 -3.64 25.83 0.75
N SER A 78 -2.53 25.93 1.49
CA SER A 78 -1.30 26.49 0.96
C SER A 78 -0.83 25.67 -0.25
N THR A 79 -0.15 26.30 -1.21
CA THR A 79 0.39 25.57 -2.37
C THR A 79 1.22 24.36 -1.94
N ALA A 80 1.97 24.47 -0.83
CA ALA A 80 2.73 23.37 -0.25
C ALA A 80 1.84 22.19 0.22
N GLN A 81 0.71 22.47 0.88
CA GLN A 81 -0.25 21.44 1.30
C GLN A 81 -0.91 20.75 0.10
N LYS A 82 -1.31 21.52 -0.92
CA LYS A 82 -1.85 20.96 -2.17
C LYS A 82 -0.83 20.05 -2.87
N THR A 83 0.44 20.45 -2.91
CA THR A 83 1.52 19.63 -3.48
C THR A 83 1.75 18.36 -2.68
N GLN A 84 1.83 18.43 -1.35
CA GLN A 84 1.98 17.25 -0.48
C GLN A 84 0.82 16.28 -0.65
N ARG A 85 -0.41 16.78 -0.65
CA ARG A 85 -1.61 15.97 -0.90
C ARG A 85 -1.59 15.34 -2.29
N GLY A 86 -1.18 16.09 -3.32
CA GLY A 86 -1.00 15.57 -4.67
C GLY A 86 0.02 14.43 -4.74
N LEU A 87 1.13 14.52 -4.00
CA LEU A 87 2.14 13.45 -3.91
C LEU A 87 1.58 12.21 -3.21
N VAL A 88 0.79 12.37 -2.15
CA VAL A 88 0.12 11.25 -1.46
C VAL A 88 -0.88 10.56 -2.40
N LEU A 89 -1.66 11.33 -3.16
CA LEU A 89 -2.58 10.77 -4.16
C LEU A 89 -1.82 10.06 -5.30
N ALA A 90 -0.66 10.58 -5.71
CA ALA A 90 0.19 9.92 -6.70
C ALA A 90 0.77 8.59 -6.18
N LEU A 91 1.13 8.53 -4.89
CA LEU A 91 1.53 7.29 -4.21
C LEU A 91 0.37 6.29 -4.19
N ALA A 92 -0.83 6.73 -3.83
CA ALA A 92 -2.03 5.90 -3.86
C ALA A 92 -2.33 5.36 -5.27
N ALA A 93 -2.19 6.19 -6.31
CA ALA A 93 -2.34 5.78 -7.70
C ALA A 93 -1.33 4.69 -8.11
N ARG A 94 -0.07 4.78 -7.64
CA ARG A 94 0.96 3.76 -7.89
C ARG A 94 0.62 2.42 -7.25
N ASN A 95 0.09 2.43 -6.03
CA ASN A 95 -0.34 1.19 -5.35
C ASN A 95 -1.55 0.57 -6.06
N LEU A 96 -2.47 1.41 -6.56
CA LEU A 96 -3.60 0.98 -7.38
C LEU A 96 -3.13 0.28 -8.67
N GLU A 97 -2.21 0.90 -9.40
CA GLU A 97 -1.61 0.32 -10.61
C GLU A 97 -0.91 -1.01 -10.29
N LYS A 98 -0.07 -1.04 -9.25
CA LYS A 98 0.64 -2.25 -8.82
C LYS A 98 -0.33 -3.38 -8.47
N GLY A 99 -1.40 -3.09 -7.73
CA GLY A 99 -2.43 -4.07 -7.40
C GLY A 99 -3.16 -4.61 -8.63
N LEU A 100 -3.50 -3.75 -9.59
CA LEU A 100 -4.04 -4.16 -10.90
C LEU A 100 -3.07 -5.06 -11.67
N THR A 101 -1.79 -4.72 -11.72
CA THR A 101 -0.76 -5.53 -12.38
C THR A 101 -0.62 -6.92 -11.73
N LEU A 102 -0.60 -6.98 -10.40
CA LEU A 102 -0.56 -8.25 -9.66
C LEU A 102 -1.79 -9.11 -9.95
N LEU A 103 -2.99 -8.52 -9.93
CA LEU A 103 -4.22 -9.24 -10.28
C LEU A 103 -4.24 -9.69 -11.73
N ALA A 104 -3.72 -8.89 -12.66
CA ALA A 104 -3.68 -9.27 -14.06
C ALA A 104 -2.72 -10.46 -14.29
N PHE A 105 -1.54 -10.46 -13.67
CA PHE A 105 -0.64 -11.61 -13.75
C PHE A 105 -1.14 -12.84 -13.00
N ALA A 106 -1.87 -12.66 -11.90
CA ALA A 106 -2.45 -13.76 -11.13
C ALA A 106 -3.66 -14.39 -11.84
N CYS A 107 -4.65 -13.58 -12.23
CA CYS A 107 -5.96 -14.06 -12.67
C CYS A 107 -6.07 -14.20 -14.20
N TYR A 108 -5.48 -13.27 -14.95
CA TYR A 108 -5.66 -13.21 -16.40
C TYR A 108 -4.54 -13.94 -17.15
N TRP A 109 -3.29 -13.49 -16.98
CA TRP A 109 -2.14 -14.12 -17.66
C TRP A 109 -1.67 -15.42 -17.00
N ARG A 110 -1.97 -15.60 -15.70
CA ARG A 110 -1.61 -16.80 -14.92
C ARG A 110 -0.10 -17.13 -15.00
N ASP A 111 0.75 -16.12 -15.11
CA ASP A 111 2.20 -16.29 -15.24
C ASP A 111 2.90 -16.08 -13.88
N ARG A 112 3.38 -17.18 -13.27
CA ARG A 112 4.08 -17.16 -11.96
C ARG A 112 5.39 -16.39 -12.01
N LYS A 113 6.11 -16.43 -13.13
CA LYS A 113 7.42 -15.80 -13.23
C LYS A 113 7.24 -14.31 -13.31
N ALA A 114 6.33 -13.83 -14.18
CA ALA A 114 5.98 -12.43 -14.27
C ALA A 114 5.45 -11.90 -12.92
N LEU A 115 4.53 -12.63 -12.29
CA LEU A 115 3.99 -12.31 -10.97
C LEU A 115 5.10 -12.24 -9.90
N GLY A 116 5.96 -13.26 -9.83
CA GLY A 116 7.09 -13.32 -8.90
C GLY A 116 8.07 -12.18 -9.12
N THR A 117 8.39 -11.84 -10.37
CA THR A 117 9.23 -10.67 -10.70
C THR A 117 8.58 -9.36 -10.29
N CYS A 118 7.27 -9.18 -10.46
CA CYS A 118 6.56 -7.99 -10.03
C CYS A 118 6.56 -7.83 -8.50
N VAL A 119 6.26 -8.92 -7.77
CA VAL A 119 6.31 -8.90 -6.30
C VAL A 119 7.73 -8.63 -5.79
N PHE A 120 8.73 -9.27 -6.41
CA PHE A 120 10.13 -9.08 -6.05
C PHE A 120 10.63 -7.67 -6.38
N ALA A 121 10.25 -7.10 -7.53
CA ALA A 121 10.54 -5.71 -7.88
C ALA A 121 9.92 -4.73 -6.87
N GLY A 122 8.79 -5.09 -6.26
CA GLY A 122 8.19 -4.36 -5.15
C GLY A 122 9.12 -4.16 -3.94
N LEU A 123 10.13 -5.03 -3.76
CA LEU A 123 11.16 -4.87 -2.72
C LEU A 123 11.93 -3.55 -2.88
N VAL A 124 12.19 -3.13 -4.12
CA VAL A 124 12.89 -1.87 -4.41
C VAL A 124 12.05 -0.69 -3.91
N THR A 125 10.74 -0.69 -4.20
CA THR A 125 9.83 0.36 -3.75
C THR A 125 9.71 0.40 -2.24
N THR A 126 9.51 -0.75 -1.57
CA THR A 126 9.39 -0.79 -0.11
C THR A 126 10.70 -0.45 0.62
N ALA A 127 11.85 -0.78 0.03
CA ALA A 127 13.14 -0.34 0.54
C ALA A 127 13.32 1.18 0.40
N ALA A 128 12.86 1.76 -0.72
CA ALA A 128 12.86 3.21 -0.89
C ALA A 128 11.92 3.88 0.15
N ASP A 129 10.71 3.35 0.36
CA ASP A 129 9.77 3.86 1.36
C ASP A 129 10.37 3.81 2.77
N PHE A 130 11.04 2.71 3.13
CA PHE A 130 11.79 2.61 4.38
C PHE A 130 12.83 3.72 4.54
N LEU A 131 13.63 3.98 3.50
CA LEU A 131 14.65 5.03 3.56
C LEU A 131 14.03 6.42 3.68
N VAL A 132 12.94 6.68 2.95
CA VAL A 132 12.22 7.95 3.02
C VAL A 132 11.67 8.18 4.43
N VAL A 133 11.00 7.19 5.02
CA VAL A 133 10.43 7.30 6.38
C VAL A 133 11.53 7.40 7.42
N LYS A 134 12.63 6.68 7.26
CA LYS A 134 13.78 6.76 8.17
C LYS A 134 14.41 8.15 8.21
N TRP A 135 14.45 8.85 7.08
CA TRP A 135 15.09 10.18 6.97
C TRP A 135 14.15 11.35 7.18
N TYR A 136 12.91 11.24 6.73
CA TYR A 136 11.95 12.36 6.67
C TYR A 136 10.66 12.12 7.47
N GLY A 137 10.45 10.91 7.97
CA GLY A 137 9.22 10.50 8.65
C GLY A 137 9.40 10.13 10.12
N VAL A 138 8.35 9.54 10.67
CA VAL A 138 8.33 9.03 12.04
C VAL A 138 9.10 7.70 12.07
N GLN A 139 10.23 7.68 12.77
CA GLN A 139 11.15 6.53 12.76
C GLN A 139 10.50 5.23 13.29
N ASP A 140 9.56 5.35 14.23
CA ASP A 140 8.82 4.19 14.76
C ASP A 140 7.95 3.52 13.68
N ALA A 141 7.48 4.28 12.68
CA ALA A 141 6.73 3.74 11.55
C ALA A 141 7.65 3.05 10.51
N ALA A 142 8.96 3.30 10.53
CA ALA A 142 9.91 2.69 9.59
C ALA A 142 9.97 1.16 9.74
N PHE A 143 9.73 0.64 10.94
CA PHE A 143 9.75 -0.81 11.17
C PHE A 143 8.65 -1.55 10.39
N GLY A 144 7.50 -0.90 10.15
CA GLY A 144 6.43 -1.45 9.32
C GLY A 144 6.89 -1.74 7.88
N HIS A 145 7.76 -0.88 7.33
CA HIS A 145 8.33 -1.07 5.99
C HIS A 145 9.34 -2.22 5.95
N VAL A 146 10.04 -2.52 7.04
CA VAL A 146 10.93 -3.69 7.13
C VAL A 146 10.16 -5.00 6.97
N ILE A 147 8.97 -5.09 7.58
CA ILE A 147 8.06 -6.24 7.41
C ILE A 147 7.62 -6.34 5.94
N GLY A 148 7.34 -5.21 5.29
CA GLY A 148 7.04 -5.15 3.87
C GLY A 148 8.18 -5.67 2.98
N ILE A 149 9.43 -5.25 3.24
CA ILE A 149 10.63 -5.74 2.54
C ILE A 149 10.77 -7.25 2.69
N ALA A 150 10.62 -7.77 3.91
CA ALA A 150 10.67 -9.20 4.17
C ALA A 150 9.57 -9.96 3.42
N ASN A 151 8.34 -9.44 3.41
CA ASN A 151 7.22 -10.04 2.68
C ASN A 151 7.47 -10.05 1.17
N CYS A 152 7.87 -8.93 0.57
CA CYS A 152 8.18 -8.87 -0.87
C CYS A 152 9.32 -9.83 -1.25
N GLY A 153 10.37 -9.90 -0.42
CA GLY A 153 11.51 -10.77 -0.64
C GLY A 153 11.15 -12.26 -0.51
N LEU A 154 10.47 -12.64 0.56
CA LEU A 154 10.08 -14.04 0.82
C LEU A 154 9.04 -14.52 -0.18
N ILE A 155 8.00 -13.73 -0.45
CA ILE A 155 6.91 -14.11 -1.36
C ILE A 155 7.41 -14.08 -2.80
N GLY A 156 8.07 -12.99 -3.23
CA GLY A 156 8.62 -12.88 -4.58
C GLY A 156 9.69 -13.94 -4.84
N GLY A 157 10.59 -14.14 -3.89
CA GLY A 157 11.62 -15.19 -3.96
C GLY A 157 11.03 -16.60 -4.00
N ALA A 158 10.02 -16.89 -3.18
CA ALA A 158 9.32 -18.17 -3.21
C ALA A 158 8.64 -18.43 -4.55
N LEU A 159 7.96 -17.43 -5.12
CA LEU A 159 7.30 -17.54 -6.43
C LEU A 159 8.31 -17.80 -7.56
N LEU A 160 9.47 -17.16 -7.51
CA LEU A 160 10.56 -17.38 -8.47
C LEU A 160 11.23 -18.74 -8.31
N TYR A 161 11.44 -19.19 -7.06
CA TYR A 161 12.06 -20.48 -6.74
C TYR A 161 11.17 -21.66 -7.15
N TRP A 162 9.89 -21.65 -6.77
CA TRP A 162 8.93 -22.71 -7.13
C TRP A 162 8.49 -22.66 -8.61
N GLY A 163 8.72 -21.55 -9.31
CA GLY A 163 8.43 -21.41 -10.74
C GLY A 163 9.42 -22.09 -11.69
N ARG A 164 10.47 -22.74 -11.17
CA ARG A 164 11.53 -23.33 -12.00
C ARG A 164 11.17 -24.70 -12.60
N GLU A 165 10.26 -25.47 -12.00
CA GLU A 165 10.03 -26.88 -12.41
C GLU A 165 8.57 -27.30 -12.64
N GLY A 166 7.58 -26.40 -12.50
CA GLY A 166 6.17 -26.77 -12.70
C GLY A 166 5.44 -25.88 -13.70
N GLN A 167 5.01 -26.46 -14.82
CA GLN A 167 3.81 -25.95 -15.50
C GLN A 167 2.65 -26.06 -14.49
N TRP A 168 1.71 -25.10 -14.49
CA TRP A 168 0.55 -25.14 -13.58
C TRP A 168 -0.27 -26.44 -13.69
N PHE A 169 -0.10 -27.14 -14.80
CA PHE A 169 -0.75 -28.39 -15.14
C PHE A 169 0.30 -29.41 -15.64
N SER A 170 0.84 -30.19 -14.72
CA SER A 170 1.27 -31.57 -15.00
C SER A 170 0.70 -32.46 -13.91
#